data_AF-A0A2V9LRJ0-F1
#
_entry.id   AF-A0A2V9LRJ0-F1
#
_cell.length_a   1.000
_cell.length_b   1.000
_cell.length_c   1.000
_cell.angle_alpha   90.00
_cell.angle_beta   90.00
_cell.angle_gamma   90.00
#
_symmetry.space_group_name_H-M   'P 1'
#
loop_
_entity.id
_entity.type
_entity.pdbx_description
1 polymer ?
#
loop_
_entity_poly.entity_id
_entity_poly.type
_entity_poly.pdbx_seq_one_letter_code
_entity_poly.pdbx_strand_id
1 'polypeptide(L)'
;MLYGTAVSGGTYGYGVIFKMDPSGSGFQVLRHFDGTTGAVPYSTDYSLLFGQDGIYGTTNLGGAYGMGVVYKLAPSAISYSICPLYDQTKPVKSGSTVPIKIQLCDGSGGNLSAPSIVVHGVSVALTSNNISETLQDSGSANPDND
;
A
#
# COMPACT_ATOMS: atom_id res chain seq x y z
N MET A 1 -12.84 5.31 -0.12
CA MET A 1 -12.59 4.58 1.14
C MET A 1 -12.99 5.47 2.30
N LEU A 2 -13.71 4.92 3.27
CA LEU A 2 -14.08 5.58 4.53
C LEU A 2 -13.23 4.99 5.65
N TYR A 3 -12.82 5.83 6.59
CA TYR A 3 -12.14 5.44 7.81
C TYR A 3 -12.90 5.99 9.00
N GLY A 4 -12.96 5.23 10.07
CA GLY A 4 -13.66 5.63 11.27
C GLY A 4 -13.13 4.94 12.52
N THR A 5 -13.62 5.41 13.64
CA THR A 5 -13.33 4.86 14.96
C THR A 5 -14.64 4.43 15.61
N ALA A 6 -14.58 3.37 16.41
CA ALA A 6 -15.65 3.00 17.31
C ALA A 6 -15.13 3.13 18.74
N VAL A 7 -15.85 3.88 19.58
CA VAL A 7 -15.43 4.17 20.97
C VAL A 7 -15.42 2.93 21.87
N SER A 8 -16.14 1.88 21.49
CA SER A 8 -16.27 0.61 22.20
C SER A 8 -16.34 -0.57 21.24
N GLY A 9 -16.12 -1.78 21.76
CA GLY A 9 -16.06 -3.02 20.98
C GLY A 9 -14.64 -3.45 20.64
N GLY A 10 -14.49 -4.33 19.64
CA GLY A 10 -13.23 -5.01 19.34
C GLY A 10 -12.88 -6.09 20.38
N THR A 11 -11.73 -6.75 20.19
CA THR A 11 -11.30 -7.90 21.01
C THR A 11 -11.26 -7.62 22.50
N TYR A 12 -10.93 -6.38 22.90
CA TYR A 12 -10.74 -5.99 24.30
C TYR A 12 -11.83 -5.03 24.81
N GLY A 13 -12.83 -4.70 24.00
CA GLY A 13 -13.90 -3.77 24.36
C GLY A 13 -13.51 -2.28 24.35
N TYR A 14 -12.23 -1.93 24.19
CA TYR A 14 -11.72 -0.55 24.24
C TYR A 14 -11.82 0.24 22.93
N GLY A 15 -12.55 -0.28 21.94
CA GLY A 15 -12.78 0.37 20.67
C GLY A 15 -11.83 -0.08 19.56
N VAL A 16 -12.13 0.37 18.34
CA VAL A 16 -11.40 -0.02 17.13
C VAL A 16 -11.23 1.16 16.18
N ILE A 17 -10.28 1.00 15.26
CA ILE A 17 -10.20 1.78 14.03
C ILE A 17 -10.59 0.85 12.89
N PHE A 18 -11.46 1.30 12.00
CA PHE A 18 -11.94 0.51 10.88
C PHE A 18 -11.87 1.30 9.58
N LYS A 19 -11.92 0.58 8.47
CA LYS A 19 -12.18 1.13 7.14
C LYS A 19 -13.24 0.33 6.41
N MET A 20 -13.84 0.96 5.41
CA MET A 20 -14.81 0.33 4.51
C MET A 20 -14.95 1.14 3.23
N ASP A 21 -15.47 0.52 2.18
CA ASP A 21 -15.85 1.23 0.97
C ASP A 21 -17.08 2.12 1.23
N PRO A 22 -17.24 3.23 0.48
CA PRO A 22 -18.45 4.06 0.56
C PRO A 22 -19.75 3.29 0.24
N SER A 23 -19.65 2.18 -0.50
CA SER A 23 -20.75 1.26 -0.80
C SER A 23 -21.16 0.38 0.38
N GLY A 24 -20.39 0.37 1.47
CA GLY A 24 -20.61 -0.54 2.60
C GLY A 24 -19.80 -1.84 2.55
N SER A 25 -19.19 -2.17 1.41
CA SER A 25 -18.35 -3.36 1.25
C SER A 25 -16.97 -3.19 1.88
N GLY A 26 -16.22 -4.29 1.99
CA GLY A 26 -14.80 -4.23 2.36
C GLY A 26 -14.54 -3.76 3.79
N PHE A 27 -15.50 -3.93 4.70
CA PHE A 27 -15.30 -3.61 6.11
C PHE A 27 -14.11 -4.37 6.69
N GLN A 28 -13.18 -3.64 7.28
CA GLN A 28 -12.00 -4.20 7.91
C GLN A 28 -11.67 -3.43 9.19
N VAL A 29 -11.42 -4.16 10.28
CA VAL A 29 -10.79 -3.58 11.47
C VAL A 29 -9.28 -3.47 11.22
N LEU A 30 -8.76 -2.25 11.33
CA LEU A 30 -7.35 -1.94 11.15
C LEU A 30 -6.57 -2.03 12.46
N ARG A 31 -7.23 -1.75 13.59
CA ARG A 31 -6.63 -1.81 14.92
C ARG A 31 -7.67 -2.09 15.98
N HIS A 32 -7.32 -2.98 16.90
CA HIS A 32 -8.00 -3.14 18.19
C HIS A 32 -7.19 -2.41 19.26
N PHE A 33 -7.86 -1.56 20.03
CA PHE A 33 -7.26 -0.95 21.20
C PHE A 33 -7.30 -1.92 22.39
N ASP A 34 -6.21 -1.98 23.14
CA ASP A 34 -6.00 -2.93 24.25
C ASP A 34 -5.84 -2.22 25.62
N GLY A 35 -6.04 -0.91 25.68
CA GLY A 35 -5.80 -0.09 26.86
C GLY A 35 -4.35 0.35 27.01
N THR A 36 -3.38 -0.48 26.62
CA THR A 36 -1.95 -0.13 26.72
C THR A 36 -1.49 0.77 25.58
N THR A 37 -2.03 0.54 24.39
CA THR A 37 -1.74 1.31 23.16
C THR A 37 -2.85 2.31 22.83
N GLY A 38 -3.68 2.65 23.82
CA GLY A 38 -4.83 3.53 23.75
C GLY A 38 -6.15 2.81 24.04
N ALA A 39 -7.19 3.57 24.36
CA ALA A 39 -8.56 3.12 24.61
C ALA A 39 -9.55 4.27 24.40
N VAL A 40 -10.77 3.95 23.97
CA VAL A 40 -11.84 4.93 23.71
C VAL A 40 -11.34 5.98 22.70
N PRO A 41 -11.06 5.59 21.45
CA PRO A 41 -10.65 6.54 20.41
C PRO A 41 -11.71 7.63 20.25
N TYR A 42 -11.30 8.86 19.94
CA TYR A 42 -12.26 9.92 19.61
C TYR A 42 -13.10 9.51 18.40
N SER A 43 -14.38 9.88 18.37
CA SER A 43 -15.31 9.61 17.25
C SER A 43 -16.00 10.87 16.71
N THR A 44 -15.41 12.04 16.96
CA THR A 44 -15.89 13.34 16.44
C THR A 44 -15.25 13.64 15.08
N ASP A 45 -15.67 14.74 14.45
CA ASP A 45 -15.29 15.13 13.07
C ASP A 45 -13.78 15.29 12.83
N TYR A 46 -12.97 15.40 13.89
CA TYR A 46 -11.51 15.55 13.82
C TYR A 46 -10.74 14.38 14.43
N SER A 47 -11.40 13.24 14.63
CA SER A 47 -10.82 12.05 15.26
C SER A 47 -9.66 11.42 14.48
N LEU A 48 -9.64 11.61 13.16
CA LEU A 48 -8.62 11.12 12.25
C LEU A 48 -8.11 12.24 11.35
N LEU A 49 -6.79 12.43 11.33
CA LEU A 49 -6.09 13.35 10.45
C LEU A 49 -5.31 12.57 9.40
N PHE A 50 -5.57 12.85 8.11
CA PHE A 50 -4.86 12.23 7.00
C PHE A 50 -3.60 13.03 6.66
N GLY A 51 -2.44 12.42 6.89
CA GLY A 51 -1.14 12.93 6.45
C GLY A 51 -0.59 12.15 5.25
N GLN A 52 0.49 12.65 4.67
CA GLN A 52 1.14 12.03 3.51
C GLN A 52 1.71 10.63 3.83
N ASP A 53 2.07 10.40 5.08
CA ASP A 53 2.76 9.21 5.56
C ASP A 53 1.90 8.34 6.51
N GLY A 54 0.62 8.68 6.70
CA GLY A 54 -0.32 7.89 7.48
C GLY A 54 -1.54 8.63 8.00
N ILE A 55 -2.36 7.90 8.74
CA ILE A 55 -3.55 8.42 9.41
C ILE A 55 -3.23 8.58 10.89
N TYR A 56 -3.40 9.78 11.41
CA TYR A 56 -3.09 10.15 12.78
C TYR A 56 -4.37 10.29 13.60
N GLY A 57 -4.31 9.97 14.88
CA GLY A 57 -5.44 10.16 15.78
C GLY A 57 -5.03 10.09 17.24
N THR A 58 -6.00 10.29 18.12
CA THR A 58 -5.81 10.26 19.56
C THR A 58 -6.84 9.34 20.24
N THR A 59 -6.50 8.87 21.43
CA THR A 59 -7.43 8.16 22.30
C THR A 59 -7.71 8.96 23.56
N ASN A 60 -8.92 8.85 24.12
CA ASN A 60 -9.29 9.54 25.36
C ASN A 60 -8.59 8.92 26.58
N LEU A 61 -8.39 7.59 26.55
CA LEU A 61 -7.85 6.81 27.66
C LEU A 61 -6.74 5.89 27.17
N GLY A 62 -6.11 5.21 28.14
CA GLY A 62 -5.05 4.24 27.90
C GLY A 62 -3.66 4.86 27.88
N GLY A 63 -2.66 4.10 27.41
CA GLY A 63 -1.26 4.49 27.51
C GLY A 63 -0.69 4.27 28.92
N ALA A 64 0.59 4.60 29.10
CA ALA A 64 1.32 4.33 30.35
C ALA A 64 0.68 4.96 31.61
N TYR A 65 -0.04 6.06 31.44
CA TYR A 65 -0.67 6.81 32.54
C TYR A 65 -2.20 6.86 32.45
N GLY A 66 -2.80 6.14 31.51
CA GLY A 66 -4.26 6.13 31.33
C GLY A 66 -4.87 7.41 30.72
N MET A 67 -4.04 8.38 30.34
CA MET A 67 -4.47 9.71 29.86
C MET A 67 -4.58 9.82 28.33
N GLY A 68 -4.55 8.68 27.63
CA GLY A 68 -4.60 8.64 26.16
C GLY A 68 -3.23 8.62 25.51
N VAL A 69 -3.24 8.34 24.20
CA VAL A 69 -2.05 8.36 23.35
C VAL A 69 -2.35 9.08 22.04
N VAL A 70 -1.29 9.57 21.39
CA VAL A 70 -1.28 9.88 19.96
C VAL A 70 -0.83 8.63 19.21
N TYR A 71 -1.53 8.26 18.15
CA TYR A 71 -1.16 7.13 17.30
C TYR A 71 -1.08 7.53 15.84
N LYS A 72 -0.32 6.74 15.08
CA LYS A 72 -0.25 6.79 13.62
C LYS A 72 -0.51 5.39 13.07
N LEU A 73 -1.47 5.26 12.16
CA LEU A 73 -1.55 4.11 11.26
C LEU A 73 -0.77 4.44 10.00
N ALA A 74 0.32 3.70 9.80
CA ALA A 74 0.98 3.69 8.51
C ALA A 74 -0.02 3.19 7.45
N PRO A 75 -0.01 3.75 6.24
CA PRO A 75 -0.71 3.13 5.12
C PRO A 75 -0.14 1.72 4.94
N SER A 76 -0.91 0.81 4.35
CA SER A 76 -0.35 -0.45 3.86
C SER A 76 0.91 -0.12 3.07
N ALA A 77 2.05 -0.72 3.43
CA ALA A 77 3.29 -0.47 2.71
C ALA A 77 3.05 -0.77 1.23
N ILE A 78 3.19 0.24 0.38
CA ILE A 78 3.12 0.08 -1.07
C ILE A 78 4.53 -0.29 -1.51
N SER A 79 4.64 -1.41 -2.22
CA SER A 79 5.86 -1.85 -2.88
C SER A 79 5.67 -1.80 -4.39
N TYR A 80 6.78 -1.80 -5.11
CA TYR A 80 6.79 -1.88 -6.57
C TYR A 80 7.49 -3.17 -6.96
N SER A 81 6.93 -3.91 -7.91
CA SER A 81 7.56 -5.11 -8.45
C SER A 81 7.72 -5.00 -9.96
N ILE A 82 8.86 -5.49 -10.47
CA ILE A 82 9.10 -5.69 -11.89
C ILE A 82 8.91 -7.19 -12.17
N CYS A 83 7.93 -7.50 -13.02
CA CYS A 83 7.59 -8.85 -13.43
C CYS A 83 7.97 -9.05 -14.91
N PRO A 84 8.93 -9.91 -15.24
CA PRO A 84 9.15 -10.32 -16.62
C PRO A 84 7.89 -11.02 -17.14
N LEU A 85 7.46 -10.67 -18.36
CA LEU A 85 6.27 -11.27 -18.98
C LEU A 85 6.58 -12.56 -19.76
N TYR A 86 7.77 -13.12 -19.58
CA TYR A 86 8.20 -14.37 -20.21
C TYR A 86 8.75 -15.37 -19.18
N ASP A 87 8.80 -16.62 -19.59
CA ASP A 87 9.36 -17.72 -18.81
C ASP A 87 10.89 -17.66 -18.83
N GLN A 88 11.47 -17.18 -17.73
CA GLN A 88 12.92 -17.05 -17.55
C GLN A 88 13.66 -18.39 -17.52
N THR A 89 12.95 -19.51 -17.38
CA THR A 89 13.55 -20.85 -17.35
C THR A 89 13.70 -21.45 -18.74
N LYS A 90 13.13 -20.81 -19.76
CA LYS A 90 13.19 -21.28 -21.14
C LYS A 90 14.21 -20.49 -21.95
N PRO A 91 15.00 -21.16 -22.81
CA PRO A 91 15.90 -20.47 -23.71
C PRO A 91 15.11 -19.61 -24.68
N VAL A 92 15.56 -18.37 -24.85
CA VAL A 92 15.03 -17.40 -25.82
C VAL A 92 16.10 -17.12 -26.89
N LYS A 93 15.68 -16.70 -28.09
CA LYS A 93 16.64 -16.35 -29.14
C LYS A 93 17.44 -15.11 -28.72
N SER A 94 18.74 -15.09 -29.00
CA SER A 94 19.54 -13.87 -28.79
C SER A 94 18.95 -12.69 -29.58
N GLY A 95 18.94 -11.51 -28.97
CA GLY A 95 18.31 -10.30 -29.52
C GLY A 95 16.79 -10.21 -29.36
N SER A 96 16.14 -11.13 -28.63
CA SER A 96 14.70 -11.03 -28.37
C SER A 96 14.38 -9.87 -27.41
N THR A 97 13.32 -9.12 -27.71
CA THR A 97 12.76 -8.12 -26.78
C THR A 97 12.23 -8.81 -25.53
N VAL A 98 12.60 -8.28 -24.36
CA VAL A 98 12.11 -8.74 -23.07
C VAL A 98 10.99 -7.82 -22.58
N PRO A 99 9.71 -8.20 -22.69
CA PRO A 99 8.63 -7.40 -22.14
C PRO A 99 8.66 -7.46 -20.61
N ILE A 100 8.65 -6.28 -19.98
CA ILE A 100 8.54 -6.14 -18.52
C ILE A 100 7.22 -5.49 -18.15
N LYS A 101 6.60 -5.99 -17.08
CA LYS A 101 5.45 -5.37 -16.44
C LYS A 101 5.90 -4.76 -15.13
N ILE A 102 5.57 -3.50 -14.91
CA ILE A 102 5.70 -2.86 -13.60
C ILE A 102 4.33 -2.95 -12.93
N GLN A 103 4.30 -3.40 -11.68
CA GLN A 103 3.08 -3.50 -10.90
C GLN A 103 3.25 -2.81 -9.55
N LEU A 104 2.15 -2.20 -9.09
CA LEU A 104 2.01 -1.78 -7.72
C LEU A 104 1.58 -3.00 -6.91
N CYS A 105 2.25 -3.24 -5.79
CA CYS A 105 1.95 -4.36 -4.91
C CYS A 105 1.78 -3.86 -3.48
N ASP A 106 0.93 -4.51 -2.70
CA ASP A 106 0.92 -4.30 -1.25
C ASP A 106 2.16 -4.96 -0.60
N GLY A 107 2.32 -4.77 0.71
CA GLY A 107 3.42 -5.37 1.47
C GLY A 107 3.40 -6.91 1.51
N SER A 108 2.33 -7.56 1.03
CA SER A 108 2.22 -9.02 0.89
C SER A 108 2.43 -9.52 -0.54
N GLY A 109 2.69 -8.63 -1.50
CA GLY A 109 2.86 -8.96 -2.92
C GLY A 109 1.55 -9.02 -3.73
N GLY A 110 0.41 -8.62 -3.14
CA GLY A 110 -0.87 -8.55 -3.83
C GLY A 110 -0.91 -7.38 -4.82
N ASN A 111 -1.34 -7.62 -6.07
CA ASN A 111 -1.42 -6.59 -7.11
C ASN A 111 -2.44 -5.50 -6.77
N LEU A 112 -1.96 -4.27 -6.63
CA LEU A 112 -2.74 -3.05 -6.37
C LEU A 112 -2.93 -2.16 -7.61
N SER A 113 -2.39 -2.53 -8.79
CA SER A 113 -2.55 -1.72 -10.00
C SER A 113 -4.04 -1.52 -10.36
N ALA A 114 -4.48 -0.27 -10.53
CA ALA A 114 -5.86 0.08 -10.91
C ALA A 114 -5.90 1.33 -11.80
N PRO A 115 -6.87 1.48 -12.72
CA PRO A 115 -7.00 2.68 -13.58
C PRO A 115 -7.18 4.00 -12.82
N SER A 116 -7.66 3.94 -11.57
CA SER A 116 -7.85 5.09 -10.70
C SER A 116 -6.56 5.54 -9.98
N ILE A 117 -5.49 4.74 -10.03
CA ILE A 117 -4.22 5.07 -9.38
C ILE A 117 -3.30 5.72 -10.42
N VAL A 118 -2.99 6.99 -10.18
CA VAL A 118 -2.00 7.74 -10.97
C VAL A 118 -0.64 7.61 -10.29
N VAL A 119 0.36 7.12 -11.02
CA VAL A 119 1.77 7.07 -10.60
C VAL A 119 2.60 7.99 -11.48
N HIS A 120 3.45 8.79 -10.84
CA HIS A 120 4.42 9.63 -11.54
C HIS A 120 5.80 8.96 -11.48
N GLY A 121 6.27 8.48 -12.63
CA GLY A 121 7.65 8.00 -12.75
C GLY A 121 8.62 9.18 -12.61
N VAL A 122 9.52 9.12 -11.62
CA VAL A 122 10.51 10.19 -11.38
C VAL A 122 11.77 9.97 -12.20
N SER A 123 12.28 8.74 -12.23
CA SER A 123 13.44 8.37 -13.03
C SER A 123 13.47 6.86 -13.27
N VAL A 124 14.14 6.46 -14.36
CA VAL A 124 14.54 5.07 -14.61
C VAL A 124 16.04 5.10 -14.79
N ALA A 125 16.76 4.29 -14.01
CA ALA A 125 18.22 4.18 -14.09
C ALA A 125 18.61 2.74 -14.43
N LEU A 126 19.46 2.58 -15.44
CA LEU A 126 20.13 1.31 -15.72
C LEU A 126 21.17 1.06 -14.62
N THR A 127 21.01 -0.02 -13.87
CA THR A 127 21.89 -0.33 -12.71
C THR A 127 23.03 -1.30 -13.05
N SER A 128 22.98 -1.95 -14.22
CA SER A 128 24.09 -2.78 -14.69
C SER A 128 24.07 -2.95 -16.21
N ASN A 129 25.27 -3.11 -16.76
CA ASN A 129 25.56 -3.40 -18.17
C ASN A 129 26.42 -4.67 -18.27
N ASN A 130 26.28 -5.62 -17.34
CA ASN A 130 27.02 -6.88 -17.30
C ASN A 130 26.60 -7.88 -18.39
N ILE A 131 26.08 -7.37 -19.51
CA ILE A 131 25.71 -8.14 -20.70
C ILE A 131 26.78 -7.83 -21.74
N SER A 132 27.37 -8.87 -22.35
CA SER A 132 28.54 -8.76 -23.24
C SER A 132 28.25 -8.14 -24.60
N GLU A 133 26.99 -7.82 -24.88
CA GLU A 133 26.53 -7.29 -26.16
C GLU A 133 25.97 -5.88 -25.96
N THR A 134 26.09 -5.04 -26.99
CA THR A 134 25.51 -3.70 -27.01
C THR A 134 24.00 -3.79 -26.82
N LEU A 135 23.44 -2.99 -25.91
CA LEU A 135 22.00 -2.86 -25.74
C LEU A 135 21.39 -2.41 -27.08
N GLN A 136 20.75 -3.33 -27.79
CA GLN A 136 19.99 -3.02 -28.99
C GLN A 136 18.64 -2.47 -28.51
N ASP A 137 18.38 -1.18 -28.77
CA ASP A 137 17.02 -0.67 -28.72
C ASP A 137 16.17 -1.53 -29.68
N SER A 138 15.02 -2.04 -29.22
CA SER A 138 14.11 -2.79 -30.08
C SER A 138 13.46 -1.91 -31.16
N GLY A 139 13.80 -0.62 -31.20
CA GLY A 139 12.97 0.38 -31.85
C GLY A 139 11.60 0.41 -31.19
N SER A 140 10.65 1.13 -31.79
CA SER A 140 9.25 1.26 -31.36
C SER A 140 8.47 -0.08 -31.39
N ALA A 141 8.95 -1.10 -30.70
CA ALA A 141 8.27 -2.36 -30.48
C ALA A 141 7.21 -2.14 -29.40
N ASN A 142 6.13 -1.47 -29.81
CA ASN A 142 4.84 -1.65 -29.17
C ASN A 142 4.36 -3.07 -29.54
N PRO A 143 4.18 -4.00 -28.58
CA PRO A 143 3.67 -5.33 -28.87
C PRO A 143 2.15 -5.35 -29.09
N ASP A 144 1.46 -4.25 -28.82
CA ASP A 144 0.13 -4.00 -29.38
C ASP A 144 0.29 -3.13 -30.64
N ASN A 145 -0.44 -3.49 -31.68
CA ASN A 145 -0.26 -2.92 -33.02
C ASN A 145 -1.09 -1.62 -33.16
N ASP A 146 -1.07 -0.75 -32.13
CA ASP A 146 -1.71 0.58 -32.08
C ASP A 146 -0.66 1.71 -32.08
#